data_AF-A0A957GFQ9-F1
#
_entry.id   AF-A0A957GFQ9-F1
#
_cell.length_a   1.000
_cell.length_b   1.000
_cell.length_c   1.000
_cell.angle_alpha   90.00
_cell.angle_beta   90.00
_cell.angle_gamma   90.00
#
_symmetry.space_group_name_H-M   'P 1'
#
loop_
_entity.id
_entity.type
_entity.pdbx_description
1 polymer ?
#
loop_
_entity_poly.entity_id
_entity_poly.type
_entity_poly.pdbx_seq_one_letter_code
_entity_poly.pdbx_strand_id
1 'polypeptide(L)'
;MINDMWNNYEEWLQQIPQNLSPDPLWAFETYRKALFFADLAWYDCEKLVDHALGKGMAWQLVTSAGSIAANIEEGFGRGFGKDYARFLRIALGSAVLAWTTRA
;
A
#
# COMPACT_ATOMS: atom_id res chain seq x y z
N MET A 1 0.87 6.55 19.41
CA MET A 1 0.51 7.54 18.37
C MET A 1 1.22 7.10 17.12
N ILE A 2 0.47 6.85 16.04
CA ILE A 2 1.04 6.48 14.74
C ILE A 2 1.85 7.71 14.30
N ASN A 3 3.16 7.54 14.09
CA ASN A 3 4.18 8.51 13.64
C ASN A 3 4.01 9.99 14.04
N ASP A 4 5.09 10.66 14.45
CA ASP A 4 5.09 12.12 14.73
C ASP A 4 4.70 13.01 13.52
N MET A 5 4.38 12.41 12.37
CA MET A 5 3.99 13.09 11.13
C MET A 5 2.47 13.10 10.86
N TRP A 6 1.69 12.04 11.11
CA TRP A 6 0.25 11.98 10.78
C TRP A 6 -0.53 10.93 11.59
N ASN A 7 -1.78 11.21 11.95
CA ASN A 7 -2.64 10.30 12.74
C ASN A 7 -3.81 9.69 11.95
N ASN A 8 -4.11 10.21 10.76
CA ASN A 8 -5.20 9.73 9.93
C ASN A 8 -4.89 9.94 8.44
N TYR A 9 -5.77 9.39 7.59
CA TYR A 9 -5.63 9.44 6.14
C TYR A 9 -5.65 10.87 5.57
N GLU A 10 -6.43 11.78 6.15
CA GLU A 10 -6.52 13.17 5.67
C GLU A 10 -5.24 13.95 5.99
N GLU A 11 -4.66 13.74 7.17
CA GLU A 11 -3.35 14.30 7.54
C GLU A 11 -2.22 13.71 6.68
N TRP A 12 -2.28 12.42 6.37
CA TRP A 12 -1.32 11.78 5.47
C TRP A 12 -1.38 12.35 4.05
N LEU A 13 -2.59 12.59 3.52
CA LEU A 13 -2.77 13.19 2.19
C LEU A 13 -2.09 14.56 2.05
N GLN A 14 -2.01 15.34 3.14
CA GLN A 14 -1.35 16.65 3.14
C GLN A 14 0.16 16.58 2.97
N GLN A 15 0.77 15.40 3.18
CA GLN A 15 2.21 15.18 3.06
C GLN A 15 2.64 14.76 1.66
N ILE A 16 1.67 14.39 0.83
CA ILE A 16 1.95 13.86 -0.49
C ILE A 16 2.47 15.00 -1.38
N PRO A 17 3.62 14.80 -2.05
CA PRO A 17 4.16 15.78 -2.99
C PRO A 17 3.11 16.25 -4.01
N GLN A 18 2.98 17.56 -4.18
CA GLN A 18 1.97 18.17 -5.06
C GLN A 18 2.11 17.75 -6.53
N ASN A 19 3.26 17.22 -6.95
CA ASN A 19 3.50 16.72 -8.30
C ASN A 19 2.87 15.34 -8.58
N LEU A 20 2.41 14.61 -7.55
CA LEU A 20 1.65 13.36 -7.71
C LEU A 20 0.15 13.63 -7.93
N SER A 21 -0.38 14.74 -7.42
CA SER A 21 -1.80 15.09 -7.52
C SER A 21 -2.37 15.25 -8.93
N PRO A 22 -1.61 15.68 -9.97
CA PRO A 22 -2.12 15.80 -11.34
C PRO A 22 -2.21 14.46 -12.10
N ASP A 23 -1.66 13.37 -11.56
CA ASP A 23 -1.72 12.05 -12.19
C ASP A 23 -3.18 11.56 -12.22
N PRO A 24 -3.75 11.15 -13.37
CA PRO A 24 -5.10 10.62 -13.41
C PRO A 24 -5.30 9.38 -12.52
N LEU A 25 -4.24 8.61 -12.24
CA LEU A 25 -4.27 7.51 -11.27
C LEU A 25 -4.48 8.03 -9.85
N TRP A 26 -3.98 9.22 -9.53
CA TRP A 26 -4.20 9.84 -8.23
C TRP A 26 -5.68 10.01 -7.94
N ALA A 27 -6.55 10.21 -8.94
CA ALA A 27 -8.00 10.30 -8.75
C ALA A 27 -8.63 8.98 -8.24
N PHE A 28 -7.95 7.85 -8.43
CA PHE A 28 -8.42 6.55 -7.97
C PHE A 28 -8.20 6.38 -6.46
N GLU A 29 -9.27 6.47 -5.69
CA GLU A 29 -9.21 6.43 -4.22
C GLU A 29 -8.55 5.16 -3.67
N THR A 30 -8.78 4.01 -4.31
CA THR A 30 -8.15 2.75 -3.91
C THR A 30 -6.63 2.79 -4.03
N TYR A 31 -6.08 3.49 -5.03
CA TYR A 31 -4.64 3.68 -5.17
C TYR A 31 -4.06 4.49 -3.99
N ARG A 32 -4.69 5.63 -3.67
CA ARG A 32 -4.28 6.47 -2.53
C ARG A 32 -4.34 5.71 -1.21
N LYS A 33 -5.40 4.94 -0.98
CA LYS A 33 -5.57 4.09 0.21
C LYS A 33 -4.54 2.95 0.27
N ALA A 34 -4.14 2.40 -0.87
CA ALA A 34 -3.11 1.37 -0.93
C ALA A 34 -1.73 1.93 -0.53
N LEU A 35 -1.38 3.14 -0.98
CA LEU A 35 -0.17 3.84 -0.55
C LEU A 35 -0.20 4.14 0.95
N PHE A 36 -1.31 4.69 1.45
CA PHE A 36 -1.48 4.92 2.88
C PHE A 36 -1.34 3.64 3.72
N PHE A 37 -1.92 2.53 3.24
CA PHE A 37 -1.78 1.23 3.90
C PHE A 37 -0.33 0.73 3.90
N ALA A 38 0.43 0.98 2.84
CA ALA A 38 1.85 0.63 2.80
C ALA A 38 2.68 1.38 3.85
N ASP A 39 2.40 2.67 4.06
CA ASP A 39 3.08 3.46 5.11
C ASP A 39 2.71 3.01 6.53
N LEU A 40 1.44 2.65 6.76
CA LEU A 40 1.01 2.03 8.01
C LEU A 40 1.73 0.69 8.24
N ALA A 41 1.77 -0.17 7.21
CA ALA A 41 2.44 -1.46 7.28
C ALA A 41 3.94 -1.30 7.57
N TRP A 42 4.60 -0.33 6.93
CA TRP A 42 5.99 0.01 7.21
C TRP A 42 6.20 0.36 8.68
N TYR A 43 5.41 1.28 9.21
CA TYR A 43 5.48 1.73 10.60
C TYR A 43 5.30 0.59 11.62
N ASP A 44 4.36 -0.32 11.36
CA ASP A 44 4.17 -1.49 12.23
C ASP A 44 5.33 -2.48 12.08
N CYS A 45 5.85 -2.66 10.86
CA CYS A 45 6.97 -3.55 10.59
C CYS A 45 8.26 -3.12 11.28
N GLU A 46 8.52 -1.81 11.39
CA GLU A 46 9.69 -1.28 12.13
C GLU A 46 9.73 -1.75 13.59
N LYS A 47 8.57 -2.02 14.20
CA LYS A 47 8.47 -2.55 15.57
C LYS A 47 8.51 -4.07 15.61
N LEU A 48 7.99 -4.73 14.57
CA LEU A 48 7.92 -6.19 14.47
C LEU A 48 9.29 -6.82 14.23
N VAL A 49 10.19 -6.15 13.51
CA VAL A 49 11.51 -6.71 13.16
C VAL A 49 12.40 -7.01 14.37
N ASP A 50 12.17 -6.33 15.50
CA ASP A 50 12.91 -6.55 16.75
C ASP A 50 12.49 -7.85 17.46
N HIS A 51 11.35 -8.45 17.08
CA HIS A 51 10.88 -9.71 17.62
C HIS A 51 11.46 -10.90 16.85
N ALA A 52 11.92 -11.94 17.56
CA ALA A 52 12.57 -13.12 16.95
C ALA A 52 11.72 -13.83 15.88
N LEU A 53 10.39 -13.84 16.04
CA LEU A 53 9.44 -14.38 15.05
C LEU A 53 8.93 -13.30 14.07
N GLY A 54 9.12 -12.02 14.39
CA GLY A 54 8.50 -10.90 13.69
C GLY A 54 9.17 -10.55 12.36
N LYS A 55 10.45 -10.84 12.18
CA LYS A 55 11.18 -10.50 10.94
C LYS A 55 10.56 -11.10 9.67
N GLY A 56 10.13 -12.37 9.73
CA GLY A 56 9.47 -13.03 8.59
C GLY A 56 8.11 -12.43 8.27
N MET A 57 7.30 -12.17 9.30
CA MET A 57 5.97 -11.55 9.17
C MET A 57 6.08 -10.11 8.68
N ALA A 58 7.00 -9.33 9.24
CA ALA A 58 7.27 -7.95 8.82
C ALA A 58 7.65 -7.88 7.34
N TRP A 59 8.53 -8.78 6.89
CA TRP A 59 8.91 -8.84 5.48
C TRP A 59 7.70 -9.17 4.58
N GLN A 60 6.88 -10.16 4.94
CA GLN A 60 5.71 -10.53 4.14
C GLN A 60 4.65 -9.43 4.14
N LEU A 61 4.42 -8.77 5.28
CA LEU A 61 3.46 -7.68 5.41
C LEU A 61 3.87 -6.46 4.60
N VAL A 62 5.10 -5.95 4.77
CA VAL A 62 5.55 -4.74 4.08
C VAL A 62 5.61 -4.94 2.56
N THR A 63 6.04 -6.12 2.10
CA THR A 63 6.11 -6.42 0.66
C THR A 63 4.74 -6.59 0.04
N SER A 64 3.82 -7.30 0.70
CA SER A 64 2.45 -7.46 0.20
C SER A 64 1.65 -6.17 0.24
N ALA A 65 1.83 -5.32 1.26
CA ALA A 65 1.20 -4.01 1.33
C ALA A 65 1.68 -3.09 0.20
N GLY A 66 3.01 -2.97 0.01
CA GLY A 66 3.58 -2.17 -1.07
C GLY A 66 3.19 -2.66 -2.48
N SER A 67 3.02 -3.97 -2.66
CA SER A 67 2.66 -4.52 -3.98
C SER A 67 1.23 -4.20 -4.40
N ILE A 68 0.33 -3.80 -3.49
CA ILE A 68 -1.06 -3.42 -3.86
C ILE A 68 -1.03 -2.19 -4.77
N ALA A 69 -0.38 -1.11 -4.33
CA ALA A 69 -0.28 0.14 -5.09
C ALA A 69 0.51 -0.08 -6.39
N ALA A 70 1.62 -0.83 -6.33
CA ALA A 70 2.44 -1.13 -7.51
C ALA A 70 1.65 -1.90 -8.60
N ASN A 71 0.82 -2.88 -8.22
CA ASN A 71 -0.01 -3.59 -9.20
C ASN A 71 -1.14 -2.70 -9.74
N ILE A 72 -1.72 -1.82 -8.92
CA ILE A 72 -2.71 -0.85 -9.42
C ILE A 72 -2.07 0.08 -10.47
N GLU A 73 -0.88 0.60 -10.20
CA GLU A 73 -0.13 1.49 -11.09
C GLU A 73 0.29 0.79 -12.39
N GLU A 74 0.86 -0.41 -12.28
CA GLU A 74 1.22 -1.23 -13.44
C GLU A 74 -0.02 -1.53 -14.30
N GLY A 75 -1.14 -1.88 -13.66
CA GLY A 75 -2.41 -2.10 -14.34
C GLY A 75 -2.92 -0.87 -15.07
N PHE A 76 -2.84 0.30 -14.43
CA PHE A 76 -3.22 1.59 -15.01
C PHE A 76 -2.37 1.92 -16.24
N GLY A 77 -1.06 1.65 -16.19
CA GLY A 77 -0.14 1.79 -17.32
C GLY A 77 -0.46 0.88 -18.52
N ARG A 78 -1.23 -0.20 -18.33
CA ARG A 78 -1.74 -1.06 -19.43
C ARG A 78 -2.99 -0.50 -20.11
N GLY A 79 -3.57 0.60 -19.61
CA GLY A 79 -4.78 1.20 -20.16
C GLY A 79 -6.05 0.46 -19.70
N PHE A 80 -6.80 -0.14 -20.63
CA PHE A 80 -8.11 -0.71 -20.36
C PHE A 80 -8.24 -2.19 -20.76
N GLY A 81 -9.24 -2.86 -20.19
CA GLY A 81 -9.59 -4.24 -20.56
C GLY A 81 -8.90 -5.31 -19.71
N LYS A 82 -8.56 -6.44 -20.35
CA LYS A 82 -8.19 -7.69 -19.65
C LYS A 82 -6.90 -7.57 -18.83
N ASP A 83 -5.91 -6.83 -19.32
CA ASP A 83 -4.64 -6.67 -18.63
C ASP A 83 -4.78 -5.76 -17.39
N TYR A 84 -5.50 -4.65 -17.52
CA TYR A 84 -5.81 -3.82 -16.35
C TYR A 84 -6.56 -4.63 -15.29
N ALA A 85 -7.60 -5.37 -15.69
CA ALA A 85 -8.36 -6.23 -14.77
C ALA A 85 -7.51 -7.34 -14.15
N ARG A 86 -6.49 -7.86 -14.84
CA ARG A 86 -5.56 -8.86 -14.29
C ARG A 86 -4.74 -8.26 -13.17
N PHE A 87 -4.18 -7.08 -13.36
CA PHE A 87 -3.38 -6.41 -12.34
C PHE A 87 -4.19 -6.01 -11.11
N LEU A 88 -5.44 -5.58 -11.29
CA LEU A 88 -6.35 -5.35 -10.15
C LEU A 88 -6.63 -6.63 -9.35
N ARG A 89 -6.74 -7.80 -10.01
CA ARG A 89 -6.85 -9.09 -9.30
C ARG A 89 -5.58 -9.45 -8.53
N ILE A 90 -4.40 -9.13 -9.06
CA ILE A 90 -3.13 -9.36 -8.35
C ILE A 90 -3.06 -8.44 -7.12
N ALA A 91 -3.41 -7.16 -7.27
CA ALA A 91 -3.49 -6.22 -6.16
C ALA A 91 -4.44 -6.71 -5.05
N LEU A 92 -5.59 -7.27 -5.42
CA LEU A 92 -6.51 -7.90 -4.47
C LEU A 92 -5.86 -9.10 -3.75
N GLY A 93 -5.14 -9.96 -4.46
CA GLY A 93 -4.40 -11.08 -3.86
C GLY A 93 -3.36 -10.62 -2.84
N SER A 94 -2.64 -9.53 -3.14
CA SER A 94 -1.69 -8.91 -2.21
C SER A 94 -2.38 -8.36 -0.96
N ALA A 95 -3.55 -7.72 -1.10
CA ALA A 95 -4.33 -7.24 0.04
C ALA A 95 -4.79 -8.38 0.97
N VAL A 96 -5.19 -9.52 0.40
CA VAL A 96 -5.54 -10.73 1.18
C VAL A 96 -4.31 -11.28 1.91
N LEU A 97 -3.14 -11.33 1.27
CA LEU A 97 -1.91 -11.79 1.91
C LEU A 97 -1.51 -10.90 3.08
N ALA A 98 -1.55 -9.58 2.89
CA ALA A 98 -1.27 -8.59 3.94
C ALA A 98 -2.24 -8.75 5.13
N TRP A 99 -3.52 -9.02 4.85
CA TRP A 99 -4.50 -9.31 5.89
C TRP A 99 -4.15 -10.58 6.68
N THR A 100 -3.77 -11.66 6.01
CA THR A 100 -3.48 -12.94 6.68
C THR A 100 -2.18 -12.93 7.49
N THR A 101 -1.24 -12.04 7.18
CA THR A 101 0.05 -11.93 7.89
C THR A 101 -0.02 -11.06 9.14
N ARG A 102 -1.15 -10.39 9.38
CA ARG A 102 -1.39 -9.61 10.61
C ARG A 102 -1.89 -10.47 11.80
N ALA A 103 -2.23 -11.74 11.54
CA ALA A 103 -2.89 -12.64 12.49
C ALA A 103 -1.92 -13.45 13.35
#